data_AF-A0A7Z7FTA6-F1
#
_entry.id   AF-A0A7Z7FTA6-F1
#
_cell.length_a   1.000
_cell.length_b   1.000
_cell.length_c   1.000
_cell.angle_alpha   90.00
_cell.angle_beta   90.00
_cell.angle_gamma   90.00
#
_symmetry.space_group_name_H-M   'P 1'
#
loop_
_entity.id
_entity.type
_entity.pdbx_description
1 polymer ?
#
loop_
_entity_poly.entity_id
_entity_poly.type
_entity_poly.pdbx_seq_one_letter_code
_entity_poly.pdbx_strand_id
1 'polypeptide(L)'
;MAKQKKLEKAAKKAFERAEAAVADARRAAEKLDKKKAKKRVRALEKELATLAGGSKAEHTDSAADTADLDLTPPLPSVRDETVEATVEFAGSVTTSVTHDPELDQLTVQALRDAARARGLLNVSRLTKGQLIERLSE
;
A
#
# COMPACT_ATOMS: atom_id res chain seq x y z
N MET A 1 0.62 25.74 46.30
CA MET A 1 -0.62 24.92 46.29
C MET A 1 -1.72 25.40 45.32
N ALA A 2 -2.08 26.69 45.24
CA ALA A 2 -3.18 27.14 44.38
C ALA A 2 -2.96 26.94 42.86
N LYS A 3 -1.72 27.06 42.38
CA LYS A 3 -1.36 26.86 40.96
C LYS A 3 -1.50 25.38 40.53
N GLN A 4 -1.07 24.44 41.36
CA GLN A 4 -1.20 23.00 41.11
C GLN A 4 -2.67 22.57 41.00
N LYS A 5 -3.53 23.02 41.91
CA LYS A 5 -4.99 22.74 41.84
C LYS A 5 -5.65 23.23 40.55
N LYS A 6 -5.18 24.35 39.96
CA LYS A 6 -5.68 24.85 38.66
C LYS A 6 -5.21 23.98 37.50
N LEU A 7 -3.95 23.55 37.53
CA LEU A 7 -3.38 22.66 36.51
C LEU A 7 -4.06 21.28 36.55
N GLU A 8 -4.31 20.72 37.73
CA GLU A 8 -5.04 19.45 37.88
C GLU A 8 -6.47 19.54 37.33
N LYS A 9 -7.18 20.64 37.58
CA LYS A 9 -8.53 20.85 37.01
C LYS A 9 -8.50 21.01 35.48
N ALA A 10 -7.50 21.69 34.95
CA ALA A 10 -7.32 21.84 33.51
C ALA A 10 -6.99 20.49 32.86
N ALA A 11 -6.12 19.69 33.47
CA ALA A 11 -5.75 18.36 33.00
C ALA A 11 -6.96 17.42 33.00
N LYS A 12 -7.77 17.41 34.07
CA LYS A 12 -9.02 16.62 34.12
C LYS A 12 -9.99 17.00 32.99
N LYS A 13 -10.22 18.29 32.76
CA LYS A 13 -11.07 18.76 31.65
C LYS A 13 -10.51 18.40 30.27
N ALA A 14 -9.20 18.44 30.10
CA ALA A 14 -8.56 18.04 28.85
C ALA A 14 -8.73 16.54 28.61
N PHE A 15 -8.58 15.73 29.66
CA PHE A 15 -8.77 14.28 29.60
C PHE A 15 -10.22 13.91 29.27
N GLU A 16 -11.20 14.50 29.95
CA GLU A 16 -12.62 14.27 29.66
C GLU A 16 -12.99 14.60 28.20
N ARG A 17 -12.43 15.69 27.65
CA ARG A 17 -12.63 16.06 26.24
C ARG A 17 -11.96 15.07 25.29
N ALA A 18 -10.78 14.59 25.63
CA ALA A 18 -10.08 13.59 24.83
C ALA A 18 -10.86 12.25 24.81
N GLU A 19 -11.37 11.81 25.96
CA GLU A 19 -12.20 10.61 26.05
C GLU A 19 -13.48 10.71 25.22
N ALA A 20 -14.16 11.86 25.28
CA ALA A 20 -15.35 12.12 24.46
C ALA A 20 -15.03 12.05 22.96
N ALA A 21 -13.92 12.67 22.53
CA ALA A 21 -13.48 12.64 21.13
C ALA A 21 -13.13 11.21 20.66
N VAL A 22 -12.49 10.41 21.51
CA VAL A 22 -12.18 9.00 21.21
C VAL A 22 -13.46 8.16 21.10
N ALA A 23 -14.44 8.39 21.98
CA ALA A 23 -15.73 7.71 21.93
C ALA A 23 -16.49 8.02 20.63
N ASP A 24 -16.49 9.28 20.19
CA ASP A 24 -17.12 9.68 18.93
C ASP A 24 -16.38 9.11 17.71
N ALA A 25 -15.04 9.09 17.73
CA ALA A 25 -14.24 8.46 16.68
C ALA A 25 -14.54 6.96 16.56
N ARG A 26 -14.65 6.24 17.68
CA ARG A 26 -15.04 4.80 17.69
C ARG A 26 -16.42 4.58 17.08
N ARG A 27 -17.42 5.39 17.48
CA ARG A 27 -18.78 5.32 16.93
C ARG A 27 -18.81 5.61 15.43
N ALA A 28 -18.00 6.57 14.96
CA ALA A 28 -17.89 6.88 13.54
C ALA A 28 -17.24 5.73 12.75
N ALA A 29 -16.18 5.12 13.28
CA ALA A 29 -15.52 3.96 12.69
C ALA A 29 -16.51 2.77 12.56
N GLU A 30 -17.21 2.43 13.65
CA GLU A 30 -18.21 1.35 13.61
C GLU A 30 -19.32 1.58 12.58
N LYS A 31 -19.80 2.82 12.43
CA LYS A 31 -20.82 3.17 11.43
C LYS A 31 -20.28 3.00 10.01
N LEU A 32 -19.03 3.35 9.76
CA LEU A 32 -18.38 3.16 8.46
C LEU A 32 -18.20 1.68 8.15
N ASP A 33 -17.77 0.90 9.12
CA ASP A 33 -17.58 -0.54 8.95
C ASP A 33 -18.92 -1.26 8.71
N LYS A 34 -19.96 -0.92 9.48
CA LYS A 34 -21.33 -1.41 9.24
C LYS A 34 -21.83 -1.07 7.83
N LYS A 35 -21.59 0.15 7.35
CA LYS A 35 -21.95 0.57 5.99
C LYS A 35 -21.19 -0.22 4.91
N LYS A 36 -19.87 -0.40 5.09
CA LYS A 36 -19.03 -1.17 4.15
C LYS A 36 -19.42 -2.65 4.15
N ALA A 37 -19.64 -3.25 5.31
CA ALA A 37 -20.10 -4.62 5.46
C ALA A 37 -21.46 -4.83 4.75
N LYS A 38 -22.44 -3.95 4.99
CA LYS A 38 -23.74 -4.01 4.30
C LYS A 38 -23.62 -3.88 2.77
N LYS A 39 -22.68 -3.06 2.28
CA LYS A 39 -22.41 -2.93 0.84
C LYS A 39 -21.82 -4.22 0.27
N ARG A 40 -20.88 -4.86 0.99
CA ARG A 40 -20.30 -6.16 0.59
C ARG A 40 -21.35 -7.27 0.55
N VAL A 41 -22.19 -7.37 1.57
CA VAL A 41 -23.30 -8.35 1.61
C VAL A 41 -24.22 -8.17 0.40
N ARG A 42 -24.64 -6.94 0.08
CA ARG A 42 -25.46 -6.67 -1.11
C ARG A 42 -24.76 -6.99 -2.44
N ALA A 43 -23.45 -6.85 -2.51
CA ALA A 43 -22.69 -7.23 -3.70
C ALA A 43 -22.67 -8.75 -3.86
N LEU A 44 -22.39 -9.48 -2.77
CA LEU A 44 -22.42 -10.94 -2.74
C LEU A 44 -23.82 -11.50 -3.05
N GLU A 45 -24.89 -10.89 -2.52
CA GLU A 45 -26.27 -11.28 -2.86
C GLU A 45 -26.56 -11.12 -4.36
N LYS A 46 -26.04 -10.06 -4.99
CA LYS A 46 -26.18 -9.87 -6.44
C LYS A 46 -25.39 -10.89 -7.24
N GLU A 47 -24.13 -11.16 -6.85
CA GLU A 47 -23.29 -12.17 -7.49
C GLU A 47 -23.93 -13.56 -7.40
N LEU A 48 -24.46 -13.92 -6.22
CA LEU A 48 -25.20 -15.17 -6.02
C LEU A 48 -26.48 -15.22 -6.86
N ALA A 49 -27.24 -14.12 -6.96
CA ALA A 49 -28.43 -14.07 -7.81
C ALA A 49 -28.09 -14.21 -9.31
N THR A 50 -26.97 -13.61 -9.76
CA THR A 50 -26.50 -13.78 -11.14
C THR A 50 -26.01 -15.20 -11.43
N LEU A 51 -25.35 -15.85 -10.46
CA LEU A 51 -24.94 -17.26 -10.60
C LEU A 51 -26.13 -18.22 -10.54
N ALA A 52 -27.14 -17.93 -9.73
CA ALA A 52 -28.36 -18.73 -9.64
C ALA A 52 -29.29 -18.54 -10.87
N GLY A 53 -29.27 -17.37 -11.51
CA GLY A 53 -30.04 -17.08 -12.72
C GLY A 53 -29.30 -17.29 -14.04
N GLY A 54 -27.98 -17.59 -13.99
CA GLY A 54 -27.06 -17.58 -15.12
C GLY A 54 -26.31 -18.90 -15.32
N SER A 55 -27.01 -20.04 -15.27
CA SER A 55 -26.49 -21.32 -15.75
C SER A 55 -26.68 -21.46 -17.26
N LYS A 56 -26.05 -20.59 -18.05
CA LYS A 56 -25.87 -20.78 -19.51
C LYS A 56 -24.82 -19.83 -20.10
N ALA A 57 -23.62 -20.38 -20.32
CA ALA A 57 -22.58 -20.06 -21.31
C ALA A 57 -21.20 -20.29 -20.65
N GLU A 58 -20.24 -21.04 -21.16
CA GLU A 58 -20.12 -22.02 -22.25
C GLU A 58 -18.75 -22.73 -22.01
N HIS A 59 -18.69 -24.05 -22.23
CA HIS A 59 -17.47 -24.85 -22.47
C HIS A 59 -17.06 -24.57 -23.93
N THR A 60 -15.80 -24.44 -24.38
CA THR A 60 -14.73 -25.44 -24.59
C THR A 60 -13.45 -24.66 -25.01
N ASP A 61 -12.22 -25.12 -24.73
CA ASP A 61 -11.51 -26.02 -25.65
C ASP A 61 -10.38 -26.81 -24.94
N SER A 62 -10.42 -28.12 -25.21
CA SER A 62 -9.39 -29.13 -24.92
C SER A 62 -8.49 -29.33 -26.13
N ALA A 63 -7.18 -29.52 -25.91
CA ALA A 63 -6.28 -30.50 -26.57
C ALA A 63 -4.83 -30.12 -26.23
N ALA A 64 -4.11 -30.87 -25.39
CA ALA A 64 -3.31 -32.04 -25.77
C ALA A 64 -2.23 -31.70 -26.82
N ASP A 65 -1.02 -31.38 -26.37
CA ASP A 65 0.20 -31.64 -27.14
C ASP A 65 1.29 -32.15 -26.20
N THR A 66 1.50 -33.47 -26.25
CA THR A 66 2.60 -34.19 -25.63
C THR A 66 3.78 -34.09 -26.57
N ALA A 67 4.70 -33.18 -26.30
CA ALA A 67 6.03 -33.17 -26.88
C ALA A 67 7.06 -33.13 -25.75
N ASP A 68 8.02 -34.04 -25.81
CA ASP A 68 9.24 -34.05 -25.00
C ASP A 68 9.83 -32.64 -24.89
N LEU A 69 9.62 -31.99 -23.74
CA LEU A 69 10.38 -30.81 -23.35
C LEU A 69 11.37 -31.29 -22.31
N ASP A 70 12.63 -31.39 -22.73
CA ASP A 70 13.79 -31.52 -21.86
C ASP A 70 13.71 -30.46 -20.76
N LEU A 71 13.35 -30.90 -19.54
CA LEU A 71 13.12 -30.07 -18.35
C LEU A 71 14.43 -29.67 -17.66
N THR A 72 15.58 -29.79 -18.33
CA THR A 72 16.85 -29.32 -17.79
C THR A 72 17.07 -27.86 -18.22
N PRO A 73 16.84 -26.86 -17.34
CA PRO A 73 17.27 -25.51 -17.67
C PRO A 73 18.79 -25.53 -17.89
N PRO A 74 19.32 -24.86 -18.93
CA PRO A 74 20.76 -24.76 -19.10
C PRO A 74 21.31 -24.06 -17.85
N LEU A 75 22.20 -24.74 -17.12
CA LEU A 75 22.94 -24.11 -16.04
C LEU A 75 23.70 -22.91 -16.62
N PRO A 76 23.72 -21.75 -15.94
CA PRO A 76 24.55 -20.65 -16.38
C PRO A 76 26.00 -21.13 -16.36
N SER A 77 26.66 -21.12 -17.52
CA SER A 77 28.09 -21.38 -17.59
C SER A 77 28.80 -20.21 -16.91
N VAL A 78 29.05 -20.33 -15.61
CA VAL A 78 29.96 -19.43 -14.91
C VAL A 78 31.35 -19.77 -15.42
N ARG A 79 31.85 -18.96 -16.36
CA ARG A 79 33.27 -18.93 -16.65
C ARG A 79 33.93 -18.19 -15.50
N ASP A 80 34.54 -18.95 -14.60
CA ASP A 80 35.50 -18.42 -13.63
C ASP A 80 36.75 -17.97 -14.38
N GLU A 81 36.72 -16.75 -14.93
CA GLU A 81 37.92 -16.01 -15.27
C GLU A 81 38.01 -14.80 -14.34
N THR A 82 38.77 -15.01 -13.28
CA THR A 82 39.30 -13.99 -12.38
C THR A 82 39.93 -12.84 -13.18
N VAL A 83 39.32 -11.65 -13.14
CA VAL A 83 40.04 -10.38 -13.37
C VAL A 83 39.45 -9.31 -12.46
N GLU A 84 40.23 -8.91 -11.46
CA GLU A 84 40.10 -7.62 -10.78
C GLU A 84 40.13 -6.51 -11.83
N ALA A 85 39.00 -5.85 -12.09
CA ALA A 85 38.97 -4.56 -12.79
C ALA A 85 37.63 -3.86 -12.54
N THR A 86 37.68 -2.85 -11.66
CA THR A 86 36.87 -1.63 -11.75
C THR A 86 36.48 -1.29 -13.20
N VAL A 87 35.21 -1.49 -13.56
CA VAL A 87 34.59 -0.82 -14.70
C VAL A 87 33.14 -0.52 -14.34
N GLU A 88 32.92 0.74 -13.96
CA GLU A 88 31.84 1.60 -14.44
C GLU A 88 30.59 0.88 -14.98
N PHE A 89 29.61 0.70 -14.10
CA PHE A 89 28.23 0.43 -14.49
C PHE A 89 27.62 1.72 -15.06
N ALA A 90 27.92 2.01 -16.33
CA ALA A 90 27.29 3.04 -17.12
C ALA A 90 26.09 2.43 -17.88
N GLY A 91 24.88 2.89 -17.57
CA GLY A 91 23.75 2.73 -18.50
C GLY A 91 22.43 2.25 -17.91
N SER A 92 22.01 2.75 -16.75
CA SER A 92 20.57 2.95 -16.53
C SER A 92 20.34 4.44 -16.39
N VAL A 93 19.83 5.04 -17.46
CA VAL A 93 19.33 6.41 -17.51
C VAL A 93 18.12 6.49 -16.59
N THR A 94 18.35 6.64 -15.28
CA THR A 94 17.38 7.28 -14.42
C THR A 94 17.63 8.77 -14.57
N THR A 95 16.65 9.45 -15.14
CA THR A 95 16.55 10.91 -15.11
C THR A 95 16.73 11.37 -13.67
N SER A 96 17.96 11.77 -13.32
CA SER A 96 18.33 12.17 -11.97
C SER A 96 17.78 13.56 -11.70
N VAL A 97 16.49 13.63 -11.42
CA VAL A 97 16.01 14.61 -10.45
C VAL A 97 16.71 14.24 -9.15
N THR A 98 17.43 15.18 -8.55
CA THR A 98 18.11 15.01 -7.26
C THR A 98 17.07 14.74 -6.18
N HIS A 99 16.67 13.48 -6.06
CA HIS A 99 15.83 13.00 -4.98
C HIS A 99 16.70 12.77 -3.75
N ASP A 100 16.12 13.01 -2.58
CA ASP A 100 16.77 12.76 -1.31
C ASP A 100 16.97 11.24 -1.12
N PRO A 101 18.22 10.74 -0.99
CA PRO A 101 18.49 9.31 -0.85
C PRO A 101 17.89 8.73 0.43
N GLU A 102 17.53 9.55 1.41
CA GLU A 102 16.79 9.09 2.60
C GLU A 102 15.37 8.63 2.25
N LEU A 103 14.71 9.31 1.30
CA LEU A 103 13.35 8.97 0.87
C LEU A 103 13.32 7.65 0.07
N ASP A 104 14.39 7.33 -0.65
CA ASP A 104 14.50 6.09 -1.42
C ASP A 104 14.55 4.83 -0.53
N GLN A 105 15.10 4.96 0.68
CA GLN A 105 15.18 3.86 1.65
C GLN A 105 13.82 3.60 2.34
N LEU A 106 12.88 4.56 2.26
CA LEU A 106 11.58 4.43 2.88
C LEU A 106 10.66 3.47 2.14
N THR A 107 9.79 2.82 2.92
CA THR A 107 8.69 2.03 2.37
C THR A 107 7.61 2.93 1.78
N VAL A 108 6.83 2.41 0.83
CA VAL A 108 5.71 3.16 0.22
C VAL A 108 4.71 3.65 1.27
N GLN A 109 4.53 2.89 2.36
CA GLN A 109 3.65 3.29 3.46
C GLN A 109 4.21 4.50 4.22
N ALA A 110 5.51 4.47 4.58
CA ALA A 110 6.17 5.60 5.23
C ALA A 110 6.15 6.86 4.34
N LEU A 111 6.37 6.71 3.03
CA LEU A 111 6.27 7.81 2.07
C LEU A 111 4.84 8.39 2.00
N ARG A 112 3.81 7.55 2.03
CA ARG A 112 2.40 8.01 2.06
C ARG A 112 2.07 8.76 3.35
N ASP A 113 2.62 8.32 4.48
CA ASP A 113 2.39 8.96 5.76
C ASP A 113 3.12 10.31 5.84
N ALA A 114 4.37 10.39 5.36
CA ALA A 114 5.09 11.65 5.17
C ALA A 114 4.35 12.61 4.23
N ALA A 115 3.84 12.09 3.11
CA ALA A 115 3.07 12.88 2.14
C ALA A 115 1.76 13.42 2.75
N ARG A 116 1.05 12.64 3.55
CA ARG A 116 -0.14 13.11 4.30
C ARG A 116 0.21 14.16 5.33
N ALA A 117 1.34 14.02 6.03
CA ALA A 117 1.81 15.01 6.99
C ALA A 117 2.12 16.36 6.32
N ARG A 118 2.55 16.36 5.06
CA ARG A 118 2.70 17.56 4.22
C ARG A 118 1.41 18.03 3.52
N GLY A 119 0.27 17.37 3.75
CA GLY A 119 -1.02 17.75 3.17
C GLY A 119 -1.24 17.31 1.72
N LEU A 120 -0.42 16.41 1.18
CA LEU A 120 -0.64 15.86 -0.16
C LEU A 120 -1.90 14.98 -0.17
N LEU A 121 -2.79 15.28 -1.12
CA LEU A 121 -4.03 14.52 -1.35
C LEU A 121 -3.79 13.38 -2.35
N ASN A 122 -4.66 12.36 -2.32
CA ASN A 122 -4.64 11.24 -3.26
C ASN A 122 -3.34 10.41 -3.29
N VAL A 123 -2.56 10.41 -2.19
CA VAL A 123 -1.27 9.67 -2.06
C VAL A 123 -1.38 8.17 -2.31
N SER A 124 -2.58 7.58 -2.23
CA SER A 124 -2.80 6.16 -2.52
C SER A 124 -2.70 5.83 -4.00
N ARG A 125 -2.85 6.82 -4.89
CA ARG A 125 -2.78 6.67 -6.34
C ARG A 125 -1.38 6.92 -6.89
N LEU A 126 -0.49 7.47 -6.07
CA LEU A 126 0.88 7.80 -6.46
C LEU A 126 1.77 6.56 -6.35
N THR A 127 2.65 6.39 -7.33
CA THR A 127 3.73 5.39 -7.30
C THR A 127 4.83 5.82 -6.31
N LYS A 128 5.75 4.91 -5.98
CA LYS A 128 6.86 5.23 -5.06
C LYS A 128 7.68 6.43 -5.56
N GLY A 129 8.07 6.43 -6.84
CA GLY A 129 8.80 7.54 -7.45
C GLY A 129 8.03 8.86 -7.41
N GLN A 130 6.73 8.85 -7.74
CA GLN A 130 5.89 10.06 -7.66
C GLN A 130 5.75 10.59 -6.22
N LEU A 131 5.74 9.71 -5.22
CA LEU A 131 5.72 10.13 -3.82
C LEU A 131 7.04 10.80 -3.43
N ILE A 132 8.18 10.26 -3.88
CA ILE A 132 9.50 10.82 -3.61
C ILE A 132 9.67 12.18 -4.30
N GLU A 133 9.23 12.30 -5.56
CA GLU A 133 9.22 13.55 -6.31
C GLU A 133 8.42 14.64 -5.59
N ARG A 134 7.17 14.35 -5.21
CA ARG A 134 6.31 15.27 -4.44
C ARG A 134 6.82 15.60 -3.04
N LEU A 135 7.70 14.77 -2.48
CA LEU A 135 8.34 14.98 -1.18
C LEU A 135 9.71 15.63 -1.29
N SER A 136 10.26 15.78 -2.50
CA SER A 136 11.50 16.52 -2.75
C SER A 136 11.23 17.95 -3.26
N GLU A 137 10.01 18.25 -3.73
CA GLU A 137 9.45 19.61 -3.87
C GLU A 137 9.14 20.27 -2.52
#